data_AF-A0A8J5ZAN4-F1
#
_entry.id   AF-A0A8J5ZAN4-F1
#
_cell.length_a   1.000
_cell.length_b   1.000
_cell.length_c   1.000
_cell.angle_alpha   90.00
_cell.angle_beta   90.00
_cell.angle_gamma   90.00
#
_symmetry.space_group_name_H-M   'P 1'
#
loop_
_entity.id
_entity.type
_entity.pdbx_description
1 polymer ?
#
loop_
_entity_poly.entity_id
_entity_poly.type
_entity_poly.pdbx_seq_one_letter_code
_entity_poly.pdbx_strand_id
1 'polypeptide(L)'
;MIYTDSLEVGQAIQDRQSRVSNSTLIRRILQFLELIGQWRLRNISREENKVVDFLAKISSDRKEGAQVFYEVSGELIAISKFVTANDAFVS
;
A
#
# COMPACT_ATOMS: atom_id res chain seq x y z
N MET A 1 -6.59 1.75 -9.67
CA MET A 1 -6.82 0.60 -8.75
C MET A 1 -6.04 0.87 -7.48
N ILE A 2 -6.58 0.52 -6.31
CA ILE A 2 -5.98 0.78 -5.01
C ILE A 2 -5.85 -0.54 -4.26
N TYR A 3 -4.70 -0.76 -3.63
CA TYR A 3 -4.41 -1.96 -2.85
C TYR A 3 -4.19 -1.60 -1.38
N THR A 4 -4.61 -2.48 -0.48
CA THR A 4 -4.38 -2.33 0.96
C THR A 4 -4.18 -3.69 1.59
N ASP A 5 -3.29 -3.79 2.56
CA ASP A 5 -3.15 -4.95 3.44
C ASP A 5 -3.98 -4.83 4.73
N SER A 6 -4.57 -3.66 4.98
CA SER A 6 -5.45 -3.43 6.11
C SER A 6 -6.88 -3.81 5.76
N LEU A 7 -7.35 -4.91 6.33
CA LEU A 7 -8.75 -5.35 6.20
C LEU A 7 -9.71 -4.30 6.78
N GLU A 8 -9.36 -3.73 7.94
CA GLU A 8 -10.16 -2.71 8.62
C GLU A 8 -10.34 -1.45 7.77
N VAL A 9 -9.25 -0.91 7.20
CA VAL A 9 -9.33 0.25 6.29
C VAL A 9 -10.09 -0.12 5.02
N GLY A 10 -9.85 -1.32 4.50
CA GLY A 10 -10.59 -1.87 3.36
C GLY A 10 -12.09 -1.84 3.57
N GLN A 11 -12.54 -2.38 4.70
CA GLN A 11 -13.95 -2.41 5.10
C GLN A 11 -14.48 -1.00 5.35
N ALA A 12 -13.75 -0.15 6.08
CA ALA A 12 -14.18 1.22 6.36
C ALA A 12 -14.42 2.05 5.09
N ILE A 13 -13.65 1.80 4.01
CA ILE A 13 -13.83 2.47 2.71
C ILE A 13 -14.93 1.79 1.87
N GLN A 14 -15.01 0.46 1.88
CA GLN A 14 -15.99 -0.30 1.11
C GLN A 14 -17.40 -0.19 1.66
N ASP A 15 -17.55 -0.17 2.98
CA ASP A 15 -18.86 -0.16 3.64
C ASP A 15 -19.66 1.07 3.27
N ARG A 16 -19.03 2.12 2.70
CA ARG A 16 -19.66 3.34 2.15
C ARG A 16 -20.79 3.88 3.04
N GLN A 17 -20.80 3.51 4.32
CA GLN A 17 -21.85 3.85 5.27
C GLN A 17 -21.55 5.27 5.70
N SER A 18 -21.96 6.13 4.77
CA SER A 18 -22.33 7.50 4.94
C SER A 18 -21.17 8.45 5.22
N ARG A 19 -21.45 9.70 4.89
CA ARG A 19 -20.75 10.88 5.35
C ARG A 19 -20.72 11.01 6.90
N VAL A 20 -21.14 9.98 7.65
CA VAL A 20 -21.26 9.86 9.11
C VAL A 20 -20.16 8.96 9.72
N SER A 21 -19.13 8.55 8.96
CA SER A 21 -17.91 8.03 9.62
C SER A 21 -17.40 9.07 10.63
N ASN A 22 -17.30 8.68 11.91
CA ASN A 22 -16.74 9.53 12.97
C ASN A 22 -15.27 9.88 12.71
N SER A 23 -14.60 9.14 11.83
CA SER A 23 -13.25 9.45 11.39
C SER A 23 -13.25 10.52 10.30
N THR A 24 -12.76 11.71 10.66
CA THR A 24 -12.49 12.79 9.70
C THR A 24 -11.56 12.35 8.58
N LEU A 25 -10.64 11.43 8.84
CA LEU A 25 -9.72 10.90 7.84
C LEU A 25 -10.44 10.05 6.78
N ILE A 26 -11.30 9.11 7.21
CA ILE A 26 -12.09 8.28 6.29
C ILE A 26 -13.01 9.15 5.42
N ARG A 27 -13.65 10.16 6.02
CA ARG A 27 -14.48 11.11 5.26
C ARG A 27 -13.70 11.85 4.17
N ARG A 28 -12.48 12.31 4.47
CA ARG A 28 -11.60 12.95 3.46
C ARG A 28 -11.19 11.98 2.36
N ILE A 29 -10.80 10.75 2.72
CA ILE A 29 -10.44 9.72 1.73
C ILE A 29 -11.61 9.47 0.78
N LEU A 30 -12.83 9.30 1.30
CA LEU A 30 -14.02 9.09 0.47
C LEU A 30 -14.29 10.28 -0.47
N GLN A 31 -14.11 11.52 0.00
CA GLN A 31 -14.23 12.71 -0.86
C GLN A 31 -13.18 12.73 -1.98
N PHE A 32 -11.92 12.38 -1.69
CA PHE A 32 -10.90 12.26 -2.73
C PHE A 32 -11.24 11.16 -3.74
N LEU A 33 -11.75 10.02 -3.27
CA LEU A 33 -12.16 8.92 -4.12
C LEU A 33 -13.36 9.30 -5.02
N GLU A 34 -14.29 10.14 -4.54
CA GLU A 34 -15.37 10.72 -5.36
C GLU A 34 -14.80 11.59 -6.49
N LEU A 35 -13.77 12.41 -6.22
CA LEU A 35 -13.13 13.28 -7.22
C LEU A 35 -12.36 12.51 -8.30
N ILE A 36 -11.76 11.37 -7.95
CA ILE A 36 -11.01 10.51 -8.88
C ILE A 36 -11.96 9.73 -9.82
N GLY A 37 -13.25 9.65 -9.47
CA GLY A 37 -14.27 8.98 -10.28
C GLY A 37 -14.25 7.47 -10.08
N GLN A 38 -13.74 6.71 -11.06
CA GLN A 38 -13.75 5.25 -11.01
C GLN A 38 -12.55 4.70 -10.24
N TRP A 39 -12.82 3.96 -9.17
CA TRP A 39 -11.80 3.27 -8.39
C TRP A 39 -12.29 1.89 -7.96
N ARG A 40 -11.33 1.01 -7.66
CA ARG A 40 -11.55 -0.30 -7.06
C ARG A 40 -10.51 -0.50 -5.97
N LEU A 41 -10.97 -0.97 -4.81
CA LEU A 41 -10.12 -1.31 -3.68
C LEU A 41 -10.02 -2.83 -3.57
N ARG A 42 -8.80 -3.36 -3.49
CA ARG A 42 -8.52 -4.78 -3.31
C ARG A 42 -7.65 -4.99 -2.09
N ASN A 43 -8.03 -5.94 -1.24
CA ASN A 43 -7.16 -6.37 -0.15
C ASN A 43 -6.08 -7.32 -0.70
N ILE A 44 -4.84 -7.12 -0.27
CA ILE A 44 -3.69 -7.96 -0.59
C ILE A 44 -2.99 -8.40 0.70
N SER A 45 -2.20 -9.45 0.64
CA SER A 45 -1.41 -9.85 1.80
C SER A 45 -0.32 -8.81 2.11
N ARG A 46 0.11 -8.74 3.37
CA ARG A 46 1.24 -7.89 3.77
C ARG A 46 2.53 -8.26 3.03
N GLU A 47 2.69 -9.53 2.68
CA GLU A 47 3.80 -10.05 1.87
C GLU A 47 3.85 -9.37 0.50
N GLU A 48 2.69 -9.25 -0.16
CA GLU A 48 2.57 -8.54 -1.44
C GLU A 48 2.73 -7.02 -1.29
N ASN A 49 2.44 -6.46 -0.10
CA ASN A 49 2.54 -5.03 0.19
C ASN A 49 3.90 -4.60 0.80
N LYS A 50 4.90 -5.49 0.82
CA LYS A 50 6.20 -5.29 1.49
C LYS A 50 6.91 -3.99 1.11
N VAL A 51 6.93 -3.65 -0.17
CA VAL A 51 7.59 -2.42 -0.67
C VAL A 51 6.98 -1.17 -0.03
N VAL A 52 5.66 -1.12 0.07
CA VAL A 52 4.95 0.03 0.65
C VAL A 52 5.14 0.07 2.16
N ASP A 53 5.09 -1.08 2.84
CA ASP A 53 5.36 -1.20 4.29
C ASP A 53 6.78 -0.71 4.64
N PHE A 54 7.77 -1.05 3.81
CA PHE A 54 9.14 -0.58 3.95
C PHE A 54 9.27 0.93 3.72
N LEU A 55 8.69 1.45 2.63
CA LEU A 55 8.69 2.89 2.35
C LEU A 55 8.02 3.70 3.46
N ALA A 56 6.91 3.19 4.01
CA ALA A 56 6.20 3.82 5.11
C ALA A 56 7.07 3.86 6.38
N LYS A 57 7.78 2.78 6.70
CA LYS A 57 8.73 2.73 7.82
C LYS A 57 9.85 3.74 7.66
N ILE A 58 10.49 3.78 6.49
CA ILE A 58 11.56 4.74 6.20
C ILE A 58 11.06 6.19 6.37
N SER A 59 9.87 6.49 5.84
CA SER A 59 9.27 7.81 5.96
C SER A 59 8.93 8.16 7.41
N SER A 60 8.50 7.19 8.21
CA SER A 60 8.22 7.36 9.63
C SER A 60 9.51 7.61 10.43
N ASP A 61 10.59 6.93 10.08
CA ASP A 61 11.89 7.02 10.74
C ASP A 61 12.66 8.31 10.39
N ARG A 62 12.09 9.19 9.54
CA ARG A 62 12.69 10.45 9.05
C ARG A 62 14.10 10.28 8.47
N LYS A 63 14.41 9.13 7.87
CA LYS A 63 15.69 8.93 7.19
C LYS A 63 15.79 9.89 6.00
N GLU A 64 16.98 10.47 5.81
CA GLU A 64 17.24 11.42 4.73
C GLU A 64 17.07 10.77 3.35
N GLY A 65 16.63 11.56 2.36
CA GLY A 65 16.24 11.06 1.03
C GLY A 65 17.27 10.14 0.36
N ALA A 66 18.57 10.40 0.52
CA ALA A 66 19.62 9.55 -0.04
C ALA A 66 19.65 8.13 0.57
N GLN A 67 19.49 8.01 1.90
CA GLN A 67 19.41 6.71 2.57
C GLN A 67 18.19 5.91 2.11
N VAL A 68 17.06 6.61 1.90
CA VAL A 68 15.83 6.00 1.36
C VAL A 68 16.07 5.37 0.00
N PHE A 69 16.73 6.06 -0.93
CA PHE A 69 17.00 5.54 -2.28
C PHE A 69 17.87 4.29 -2.27
N TYR A 70 18.91 4.24 -1.44
CA TYR A 70 19.80 3.07 -1.36
C TYR A 70 19.09 1.85 -0.74
N GLU A 71 18.34 2.04 0.34
CA GLU A 71 17.61 0.97 1.02
C GLU A 71 16.50 0.39 0.11
N VAL A 72 15.72 1.28 -0.54
CA VAL A 72 14.64 0.89 -1.46
C VAL A 72 15.19 0.17 -2.69
N SER A 73 16.31 0.64 -3.23
CA SER A 73 16.96 -0.05 -4.35
C SER A 73 17.45 -1.43 -3.95
N GLY A 74 18.02 -1.59 -2.75
CA GLY A 74 18.45 -2.88 -2.20
C GLY A 74 17.30 -3.87 -2.04
N GLU A 75 16.18 -3.44 -1.44
CA GLU A 75 15.01 -4.31 -1.25
C GLU A 75 14.29 -4.61 -2.56
N LEU A 76 14.14 -3.65 -3.48
CA LEU A 76 13.54 -3.91 -4.80
C LEU A 76 14.37 -4.90 -5.62
N ILE A 77 15.70 -4.83 -5.53
CA ILE A 77 16.60 -5.82 -6.13
C ILE A 77 16.42 -7.19 -5.45
N ALA A 78 16.27 -7.24 -4.13
CA ALA A 78 16.04 -8.49 -3.41
C ALA A 78 14.69 -9.13 -3.77
N ILE A 79 13.63 -8.33 -3.88
CA ILE A 79 12.29 -8.76 -4.30
C ILE A 79 12.33 -9.23 -5.77
N SER A 80 12.98 -8.48 -6.65
CA SER A 80 13.18 -8.89 -8.04
C SER A 80 13.89 -10.24 -8.12
N LYS A 81 14.97 -10.45 -7.37
CA LYS A 81 15.68 -11.73 -7.32
C LYS A 81 14.83 -12.87 -6.78
N PHE A 82 14.00 -12.62 -5.76
CA PHE A 82 13.08 -13.61 -5.21
C PHE A 82 11.99 -14.03 -6.21
N VAL A 83 11.41 -13.07 -6.93
CA VAL A 83 10.41 -13.33 -7.98
C VAL A 83 11.03 -14.11 -9.14
N THR A 84 12.21 -13.69 -9.63
CA THR A 84 12.90 -14.39 -10.72
C THR A 84 13.35 -15.81 -10.31
N ALA A 85 13.74 -16.01 -9.05
CA ALA A 85 14.11 -17.33 -8.54
C ALA A 85 12.91 -18.29 -8.43
N ASN A 86 11.71 -17.77 -8.15
CA ASN A 86 10.48 -18.58 -8.10
C ASN A 86 9.94 -18.91 -9.50
N ASP A 87 10.04 -18.00 -10.47
CA ASP A 87 9.65 -18.31 -11.86
C ASP A 87 10.54 -19.39 -12.49
N ALA A 88 11.81 -19.49 -12.06
CA ALA A 88 12.74 -20.52 -12.50
C ALA A 88 12.47 -21.91 -11.89
N PHE A 89 11.61 -22.02 -10.86
CA PHE A 89 11.26 -23.29 -10.20
C PHE A 89 9.94 -23.91 -10.71
N VAL A 90 9.22 -23.22 -11.60
CA VAL A 90 7.92 -23.66 -12.17
C VAL A 90 8.01 -23.96 -13.67
N SER A 91 9.23 -24.11 -14.24
CA SER A 91 9.45 -24.55 -15.63
C SER A 91 9.98 -25.98 -15.72
#